data_AF-A0A3B8U7E3-F1
#
_entry.id   AF-A0A3B8U7E3-F1
#
_cell.length_a   1.000
_cell.length_b   1.000
_cell.length_c   1.000
_cell.angle_alpha   90.00
_cell.angle_beta   90.00
_cell.angle_gamma   90.00
#
_symmetry.space_group_name_H-M   'P 1'
#
loop_
_entity.id
_entity.type
_entity.pdbx_description
1 polymer ?
#
loop_
_entity_poly.entity_id
_entity_poly.type
_entity_poly.pdbx_seq_one_letter_code
_entity_poly.pdbx_strand_id
1 'polypeptide(L)'
;MIATPRGYILAQKKTGLVRRIPCRHKAQEMKEEMEILVDNGCTILDVIVEHPVYGQLVGQLNASTRYDISEFLKKVEKSEAAPLCGLTGGVHLHTVVCPDETAYKRVTDELRARGFLYE
;
A
#
# COMPACT_ATOMS: atom_id res chain seq x y z
N MET A 1 -13.28 34.07 -25.63
CA MET A 1 -13.10 32.73 -26.23
C MET A 1 -13.59 31.70 -25.21
N ILE A 2 -14.74 31.07 -25.48
CA ILE A 2 -15.21 29.91 -24.71
C ILE A 2 -15.07 28.72 -25.65
N ALA A 3 -14.19 27.80 -25.29
CA ALA A 3 -14.04 26.50 -25.91
C ALA A 3 -13.92 25.46 -24.78
N THR A 4 -15.02 24.75 -24.51
CA THR A 4 -15.01 23.53 -23.69
C THR A 4 -15.46 22.38 -24.58
N PRO A 5 -14.53 21.57 -25.12
CA PRO A 5 -14.88 20.29 -25.69
C PRO A 5 -14.77 19.23 -24.61
N ARG A 6 -15.92 18.61 -24.35
CA ARG A 6 -16.10 17.17 -24.14
C ARG A 6 -15.15 16.46 -23.18
N GLY A 7 -15.76 15.99 -22.09
CA GLY A 7 -15.68 14.58 -21.71
C GLY A 7 -14.32 14.14 -21.20
N TYR A 8 -14.17 14.15 -19.89
CA TYR A 8 -13.41 13.09 -19.24
C TYR A 8 -14.26 12.55 -18.11
N ILE A 9 -14.46 11.23 -18.19
CA ILE A 9 -14.92 10.37 -17.11
C ILE A 9 -14.29 10.89 -15.83
N LEU A 10 -15.12 11.29 -14.87
CA LEU A 10 -14.71 11.44 -13.48
C LEU A 10 -14.17 10.07 -13.08
N ALA A 11 -12.87 9.83 -13.32
CA ALA A 11 -12.11 8.93 -12.49
C ALA A 11 -12.45 9.39 -11.08
N GLN A 12 -13.25 8.59 -10.37
CA GLN A 12 -13.65 8.89 -9.01
C GLN A 12 -12.35 9.22 -8.29
N LYS A 13 -12.10 10.51 -8.04
CA LYS A 13 -11.03 10.89 -7.13
C LYS A 13 -11.37 10.10 -5.88
N LYS A 14 -10.57 9.10 -5.52
CA LYS A 14 -10.69 8.45 -4.21
C LYS A 14 -10.52 9.60 -3.23
N THR A 15 -11.64 10.14 -2.75
CA THR A 15 -11.68 11.29 -1.86
C THR A 15 -11.09 10.81 -0.56
N GLY A 16 -9.84 11.19 -0.31
CA GLY A 16 -9.09 10.68 0.82
C GLY A 16 -7.70 11.30 0.89
N LEU A 17 -7.11 11.16 2.06
CA LEU A 17 -5.78 11.64 2.40
C LEU A 17 -4.74 10.66 1.87
N VAL A 18 -3.89 11.10 0.94
CA VAL A 18 -2.77 10.30 0.45
C VAL A 18 -1.61 10.43 1.44
N ARG A 19 -1.16 9.30 1.99
CA ARG A 19 0.00 9.24 2.90
C ARG A 19 0.96 8.15 2.45
N ARG A 20 2.22 8.33 2.83
CA ARG A 20 3.25 7.31 2.69
C ARG A 20 3.59 6.78 4.08
N ILE A 21 3.57 5.47 4.24
CA ILE A 21 3.82 4.79 5.52
C ILE A 21 5.06 3.93 5.36
N PRO A 22 6.17 4.28 6.05
CA PRO A 22 7.36 3.44 6.06
C PRO A 22 7.10 2.23 6.95
N CYS A 23 7.32 1.05 6.40
CA CYS A 23 7.06 -0.22 7.07
C CYS A 23 8.28 -1.13 7.02
N ARG A 24 8.40 -1.99 8.02
CA ARG A 24 9.39 -3.05 8.08
C ARG A 24 8.79 -4.31 8.68
N HIS A 25 8.75 -5.38 7.90
CA HIS A 25 8.29 -6.69 8.38
C HIS A 25 8.86 -7.83 7.53
N LYS A 26 8.70 -9.07 7.99
CA LYS A 26 9.05 -10.28 7.23
C LYS A 26 7.95 -10.62 6.22
N ALA A 27 8.25 -11.46 5.24
CA ALA A 27 7.29 -11.83 4.19
C ALA A 27 6.01 -12.48 4.75
N GLN A 28 6.11 -13.25 5.85
CA GLN A 28 4.97 -13.92 6.49
C GLN A 28 4.00 -12.92 7.15
N GLU A 29 4.47 -11.73 7.49
CA GLU A 29 3.71 -10.68 8.19
C GLU A 29 3.01 -9.72 7.20
N MET A 30 3.31 -9.83 5.90
CA MET A 30 2.75 -8.98 4.85
C MET A 30 1.21 -8.98 4.85
N LYS A 31 0.60 -10.16 5.02
CA LYS A 31 -0.86 -10.26 5.02
C LYS A 31 -1.46 -9.41 6.14
N GLU A 32 -0.90 -9.54 7.33
CA GLU A 32 -1.40 -8.90 8.54
C GLU A 32 -1.27 -7.39 8.46
N GLU A 33 -0.13 -6.90 7.96
CA GLU A 33 0.12 -5.48 7.72
C GLU A 33 -0.88 -4.87 6.71
N MET A 34 -1.07 -5.54 5.57
CA MET A 34 -2.03 -5.10 4.56
C MET A 34 -3.49 -5.16 5.06
N GLU A 35 -3.83 -6.16 5.88
CA GLU A 35 -5.16 -6.28 6.49
C GLU A 35 -5.45 -5.12 7.45
N ILE A 36 -4.49 -4.71 8.30
CA ILE A 36 -4.61 -3.54 9.19
C ILE A 36 -4.99 -2.28 8.39
N LEU A 37 -4.36 -2.07 7.23
CA LEU A 37 -4.62 -0.92 6.37
C LEU A 37 -6.06 -0.92 5.83
N VAL A 38 -6.48 -2.03 5.21
CA VAL A 38 -7.81 -2.12 4.59
C VAL A 38 -8.95 -2.18 5.61
N ASP A 39 -8.72 -2.78 6.78
CA ASP A 39 -9.70 -2.85 7.87
C ASP A 39 -10.00 -1.47 8.48
N ASN A 40 -9.01 -0.57 8.46
CA ASN A 40 -9.19 0.83 8.83
C ASN A 40 -9.75 1.68 7.69
N GLY A 41 -10.18 1.07 6.58
CA GLY A 41 -10.80 1.72 5.44
C GLY A 41 -9.81 2.35 4.46
N CYS A 42 -8.51 2.03 4.57
CA CYS A 42 -7.51 2.57 3.66
C CYS A 42 -7.41 1.76 2.38
N THR A 43 -7.11 2.43 1.27
CA THR A 43 -6.67 1.78 0.04
C THR A 43 -5.14 1.77 -0.01
N ILE A 44 -4.53 0.62 -0.26
CA ILE A 44 -3.11 0.50 -0.59
C ILE A 44 -2.94 0.69 -2.10
N LEU A 45 -2.26 1.77 -2.53
CA LEU A 45 -2.03 2.06 -3.94
C LEU A 45 -0.84 1.27 -4.47
N ASP A 46 0.28 1.40 -3.78
CA ASP A 46 1.55 0.82 -4.19
C ASP A 46 2.44 0.47 -3.00
N VAL A 47 3.47 -0.33 -3.30
CA VAL A 47 4.62 -0.60 -2.44
C VAL A 47 5.87 -0.13 -3.16
N ILE A 48 6.77 0.48 -2.41
CA ILE A 48 8.02 1.05 -2.89
C ILE A 48 9.17 0.44 -2.10
N VAL A 49 10.19 -0.06 -2.79
CA VAL A 49 11.42 -0.58 -2.18
C VAL A 49 12.66 0.04 -2.82
N GLU A 50 13.71 0.23 -2.04
CA GLU A 50 15.01 0.70 -2.56
C GLU A 50 15.95 -0.47 -2.83
N HIS A 51 16.27 -0.71 -4.10
CA HIS A 51 17.22 -1.73 -4.53
C HIS A 51 18.59 -1.12 -4.84
N PRO A 52 19.70 -1.67 -4.33
CA PRO A 52 21.04 -1.08 -4.50
C PRO A 52 21.49 -0.98 -5.97
N VAL A 53 20.95 -1.83 -6.84
CA VAL A 53 21.28 -1.85 -8.29
C VAL A 53 20.28 -1.07 -9.14
N TYR A 54 18.98 -1.11 -8.80
CA TYR A 54 17.92 -0.60 -9.67
C TYR A 54 17.32 0.73 -9.15
N GLY A 55 17.75 1.19 -7.98
CA GLY A 55 17.15 2.33 -7.30
C GLY A 55 15.76 1.97 -6.79
N GLN A 56 14.80 2.85 -7.01
CA GLN A 56 13.43 2.69 -6.51
C GLN A 56 12.62 1.73 -7.39
N LEU A 57 12.16 0.62 -6.83
CA LEU A 57 11.19 -0.28 -7.46
C LEU A 57 9.80 -0.01 -6.89
N VAL A 58 8.80 0.08 -7.76
CA VAL A 58 7.40 0.35 -7.39
C VAL A 58 6.51 -0.79 -7.87
N GLY A 59 5.84 -1.44 -6.93
CA GLY A 59 4.82 -2.46 -7.19
C GLY A 59 3.42 -1.87 -7.01
N GLN A 60 2.60 -1.91 -8.06
CA GLN A 60 1.21 -1.45 -8.00
C GLN A 60 0.34 -2.52 -7.34
N LEU A 61 -0.45 -2.15 -6.34
CA LEU A 61 -1.29 -3.05 -5.55
C LEU A 61 -2.78 -2.77 -5.74
N ASN A 62 -3.19 -1.50 -5.60
CA ASN A 62 -4.58 -1.05 -5.69
C ASN A 62 -5.57 -1.88 -4.85
N ALA A 63 -5.19 -2.30 -3.64
CA ALA A 63 -6.00 -3.12 -2.76
C ALA A 63 -6.81 -2.28 -1.78
N SER A 64 -8.10 -2.55 -1.64
CA SER A 64 -9.00 -1.81 -0.73
C SER A 64 -9.79 -2.73 0.20
N THR A 65 -9.70 -4.05 0.01
CA THR A 65 -10.45 -5.05 0.77
C THR A 65 -9.57 -6.26 1.11
N ARG A 66 -9.95 -7.03 2.15
CA ARG A 66 -9.28 -8.31 2.46
C ARG A 66 -9.33 -9.33 1.31
N TYR A 67 -10.34 -9.24 0.45
CA TYR A 67 -10.42 -10.04 -0.76
C TYR A 67 -9.29 -9.69 -1.73
N ASP A 68 -9.06 -8.40 -1.98
CA ASP A 68 -7.96 -7.92 -2.83
C ASP A 68 -6.60 -8.38 -2.29
N ILE A 69 -6.41 -8.33 -0.96
CA ILE A 69 -5.21 -8.84 -0.29
C ILE A 69 -5.02 -10.32 -0.55
N SER A 70 -6.08 -11.11 -0.37
CA SER A 70 -6.03 -12.56 -0.58
C SER A 70 -5.71 -12.90 -2.04
N GLU A 71 -6.30 -12.21 -3.01
CA GLU A 71 -6.02 -12.40 -4.44
C GLU A 71 -4.60 -11.96 -4.81
N PHE A 72 -4.09 -10.90 -4.20
CA PHE A 72 -2.70 -10.47 -4.36
C PHE A 72 -1.73 -11.53 -3.82
N LEU A 73 -1.93 -12.01 -2.59
CA LEU A 73 -1.07 -13.02 -1.97
C LEU A 73 -1.05 -14.32 -2.76
N LYS A 74 -2.19 -14.77 -3.28
CA LYS A 74 -2.26 -15.94 -4.19
C LYS A 74 -1.42 -15.75 -5.45
N LYS A 75 -1.38 -14.53 -6.02
CA LYS A 75 -0.55 -14.23 -7.20
C LYS A 75 0.92 -14.26 -6.84
N VAL A 76 1.30 -13.73 -5.68
CA VAL A 76 2.67 -13.76 -5.17
C VAL A 76 3.12 -15.20 -4.93
N GLU A 77 2.30 -16.04 -4.28
CA GLU A 77 2.60 -17.47 -4.07
C GLU A 77 2.73 -18.26 -5.38
N LYS A 78 1.93 -17.92 -6.39
CA LYS A 78 1.98 -18.55 -7.72
C LYS A 78 3.15 -18.07 -8.57
N SER A 79 3.69 -16.90 -8.27
CA SER A 79 4.89 -16.40 -8.95
C SER A 79 6.12 -16.97 -8.25
N GLU A 80 7.07 -17.52 -9.00
CA GLU A 80 8.40 -17.85 -8.45
C GLU A 80 9.21 -16.60 -8.05
N ALA A 81 8.63 -15.40 -8.21
CA ALA A 81 9.24 -14.14 -7.85
C ALA A 81 9.09 -13.91 -6.33
N ALA A 82 10.23 -13.71 -5.66
CA ALA A 82 10.24 -13.29 -4.27
C ALA A 82 9.46 -11.97 -4.10
N PRO A 83 8.67 -11.80 -3.03
CA PRO A 83 8.02 -10.53 -2.76
C PRO A 83 9.05 -9.40 -2.65
N LEU A 84 8.71 -8.21 -3.17
CA LEU A 84 9.64 -7.07 -3.24
C LEU A 84 10.26 -6.70 -1.88
N CYS A 85 9.52 -6.87 -0.78
CA CYS A 85 10.00 -6.61 0.59
C CYS A 85 11.17 -7.50 1.01
N GLY A 86 11.35 -8.67 0.37
CA GLY A 86 12.48 -9.57 0.63
C GLY A 86 13.82 -9.05 0.09
N LEU A 87 13.80 -8.11 -0.86
CA LEU A 87 15.01 -7.56 -1.49
C LEU A 87 15.71 -6.52 -0.63
N THR A 88 15.04 -5.99 0.40
CA THR A 88 15.49 -4.83 1.19
C THR A 88 15.53 -5.11 2.70
N GLY A 89 15.63 -6.38 3.10
CA GLY A 89 15.64 -6.75 4.53
C GLY A 89 14.33 -6.40 5.25
N GLY A 90 13.22 -6.34 4.50
CA GLY A 90 11.87 -6.06 5.01
C GLY A 90 11.46 -4.59 4.96
N VAL A 91 12.36 -3.65 4.67
CA VAL A 91 12.05 -2.20 4.68
C VAL A 91 11.43 -1.75 3.37
N HIS A 92 10.27 -1.10 3.44
CA HIS A 92 9.52 -0.63 2.28
C HIS A 92 8.60 0.54 2.65
N LEU A 93 7.99 1.16 1.63
CA LEU A 93 7.09 2.28 1.79
C LEU A 93 5.78 2.00 1.08
N HIS A 94 4.66 2.14 1.77
CA HIS A 94 3.33 2.05 1.18
C HIS A 94 2.75 3.43 0.90
N THR A 95 2.31 3.67 -0.33
CA THR A 95 1.43 4.81 -0.61
C THR A 95 -0.01 4.36 -0.39
N VAL A 96 -0.71 5.00 0.55
CA VAL A 96 -2.08 4.65 0.92
C VAL A 96 -3.01 5.85 0.83
N VAL A 97 -4.27 5.60 0.53
CA VAL A 97 -5.36 6.58 0.62
C VAL A 97 -6.16 6.24 1.87
N CYS A 98 -6.06 7.09 2.89
CA CYS A 98 -6.90 7.03 4.08
C CYS A 98 -8.18 7.84 3.85
N PRO A 99 -9.33 7.47 4.46
CA PRO A 99 -10.54 8.27 4.37
C PRO A 99 -10.37 9.64 5.05
N ASP A 100 -9.65 9.69 6.17
CA ASP A 100 -9.38 10.91 6.94
C ASP A 100 -8.10 10.76 7.81
N GLU A 101 -7.70 11.84 8.48
CA GLU A 101 -6.54 11.86 9.40
C GLU A 101 -6.71 10.94 10.61
N THR A 102 -7.95 10.71 11.07
CA THR A 102 -8.22 9.83 12.20
C THR A 102 -7.95 8.38 11.83
N ALA A 103 -8.34 7.96 10.63
CA ALA A 103 -8.03 6.65 10.09
C ALA A 103 -6.52 6.46 9.91
N TYR A 104 -5.82 7.46 9.39
CA TYR A 104 -4.36 7.43 9.29
C TYR A 104 -3.69 7.26 10.66
N LYS A 105 -4.17 7.99 11.67
CA LYS A 105 -3.66 7.86 13.05
C LYS A 105 -3.92 6.47 13.63
N ARG A 106 -5.12 5.91 13.45
CA ARG A 106 -5.43 4.53 13.91
C ARG A 106 -4.51 3.50 13.26
N VAL A 107 -4.34 3.58 11.94
CA VAL A 107 -3.44 2.69 11.19
C VAL A 107 -2.01 2.79 11.72
N THR A 108 -1.46 4.00 11.83
CA THR A 108 -0.06 4.17 12.28
C THR A 108 0.13 3.72 13.72
N ASP A 109 -0.84 3.95 14.60
CA ASP A 109 -0.80 3.46 15.98
C ASP A 109 -0.86 1.92 16.04
N GLU A 110 -1.68 1.27 15.21
CA GLU A 110 -1.80 -0.19 15.16
C GLU A 110 -0.56 -0.86 14.54
N LEU A 111 -0.03 -0.30 13.44
CA LEU A 111 1.22 -0.73 12.83
C LEU A 111 2.41 -0.57 13.80
N ARG A 112 2.44 0.52 14.57
CA ARG A 112 3.45 0.72 15.63
C ARG A 112 3.32 -0.33 16.73
N ALA A 113 2.10 -0.61 17.18
CA ALA A 113 1.86 -1.61 18.23
C ALA A 113 2.26 -3.04 17.81
N ARG A 114 2.15 -3.37 16.52
CA ARG A 114 2.61 -4.65 15.93
C ARG A 114 4.09 -4.65 15.54
N GLY A 115 4.78 -3.51 15.63
CA GLY A 115 6.19 -3.38 15.25
C GLY A 115 6.45 -3.35 13.74
N PHE A 116 5.41 -3.08 12.93
CA PHE A 116 5.52 -2.98 11.47
C PHE A 116 5.89 -1.57 11.01
N LEU A 117 5.57 -0.53 11.78
CA LEU A 117 5.94 0.84 11.43
C LEU A 117 7.47 1.03 11.57
N TYR A 118 8.10 1.59 10.55
CA TYR A 118 9.54 1.89 10.54
C TYR A 118 9.77 3.37 10.88
N GLU A 119 10.27 3.64 12.09
CA GLU A 119 10.54 4.99 12.64
C GLU A 119 12.03 5.20 12.94
#